data_AF-E9PIZ5-F1
#
_entry.id   AF-E9PIZ5-F1
#
_cell.length_a   1.000
_cell.length_b   1.000
_cell.length_c   1.000
_cell.angle_alpha   90.00
_cell.angle_beta   90.00
_cell.angle_gamma   90.00
#
_symmetry.space_group_name_H-M   'P 1'
#
loop_
_entity.id
_entity.type
_entity.pdbx_description
1 polymer ?
#
loop_
_entity_poly.entity_id
_entity_poly.type
_entity_poly.pdbx_seq_one_letter_code
_entity_poly.pdbx_strand_id
1 'polypeptide(L)'
;MLSRLVLNSWAQAIIRPRPPKVLGLQVTTFSEAYQEGRLQKLLKMNGPEDLPKSYDYDLIIIGGGSGGLAAAKEAAQYGKKVMVLDFVTPTPLGTRWGLGGTCVNVGCIPKKLMHQAALLGQALQDSRNYGWKVEETGM
;
A
#
# COMPACT_ATOMS: atom_id res chain seq x y z
N MET A 1 -16.14 11.43 36.49
CA MET A 1 -16.86 11.76 35.24
C MET A 1 -15.99 12.53 34.23
N LEU A 2 -14.66 12.29 34.20
CA LEU A 2 -13.68 13.04 33.37
C LEU A 2 -12.66 12.14 32.66
N SER A 3 -12.87 10.82 32.60
CA SER A 3 -11.94 9.87 31.96
C SER A 3 -12.44 9.29 30.63
N ARG A 4 -13.67 9.59 30.20
CA ARG A 4 -14.27 9.04 28.97
C ARG A 4 -14.16 9.93 27.74
N LEU A 5 -13.80 11.21 27.88
CA LEU A 5 -13.75 12.15 26.75
C LEU A 5 -12.42 12.14 25.99
N VAL A 6 -11.30 11.77 26.64
CA VAL A 6 -9.98 11.77 25.99
C VAL A 6 -9.76 10.53 25.12
N LEU A 7 -10.37 9.39 25.47
CA LEU A 7 -10.21 8.12 24.77
C LEU A 7 -10.95 8.05 23.42
N ASN A 8 -12.01 8.85 23.22
CA ASN A 8 -12.81 8.78 21.99
C ASN A 8 -12.22 9.57 20.80
N SER A 9 -11.33 10.54 21.05
CA SER A 9 -10.72 11.32 19.96
C SER A 9 -9.57 10.56 19.28
N TRP A 10 -8.82 9.76 20.04
CA TRP A 10 -7.70 8.97 19.52
C TRP A 10 -8.14 7.69 18.81
N ALA A 11 -9.18 7.00 19.32
CA ALA A 11 -9.68 5.77 18.70
C ALA A 11 -10.28 5.99 17.30
N GLN A 12 -10.90 7.15 17.05
CA GLN A 12 -11.43 7.49 15.72
C GLN A 12 -10.35 7.90 14.71
N ALA A 13 -9.15 8.27 15.15
CA ALA A 13 -8.04 8.62 14.28
C ALA A 13 -7.36 7.39 13.63
N ILE A 14 -7.54 6.20 14.21
CA ILE A 14 -6.93 4.94 13.73
C ILE A 14 -7.80 4.30 12.62
N ILE A 15 -9.11 4.55 12.61
CA ILE A 15 -10.07 3.91 11.68
C ILE A 15 -10.25 4.68 10.36
N ARG A 16 -9.76 5.93 10.28
CA ARG A 16 -9.69 6.67 9.02
C ARG A 16 -8.23 6.90 8.68
N PRO A 17 -7.63 6.17 7.70
CA PRO A 17 -6.35 6.58 7.18
C PRO A 17 -6.59 7.93 6.50
N ARG A 18 -6.33 9.05 7.21
CA ARG A 18 -6.08 10.31 6.50
C ARG A 18 -4.80 10.03 5.72
N PRO A 19 -4.83 10.05 4.38
CA PRO A 19 -3.60 9.88 3.62
C PRO A 19 -2.63 10.94 4.13
N PRO A 20 -1.41 10.57 4.53
CA PRO A 20 -0.42 11.54 4.92
C PRO A 20 -0.26 12.49 3.73
N LYS A 21 -0.44 13.80 3.97
CA LYS A 21 -0.15 14.84 2.98
C LYS A 21 1.37 14.88 2.79
N VAL A 22 1.94 13.84 2.19
CA VAL A 22 3.30 13.86 1.69
C VAL A 22 3.24 14.70 0.43
N LEU A 23 3.78 15.92 0.49
CA LEU A 23 4.01 16.87 -0.62
C LEU A 23 3.29 16.53 -1.93
N GLY A 24 2.07 17.06 -2.11
CA GLY A 24 1.38 17.07 -3.41
C GLY A 24 0.94 15.73 -4.02
N LEU A 25 1.29 14.59 -3.42
CA LEU A 25 0.93 13.28 -3.95
C LEU A 25 -0.50 12.91 -3.53
N GLN A 26 -1.46 13.10 -4.43
CA GLN A 26 -2.83 12.65 -4.23
C GLN A 26 -2.94 11.17 -4.61
N VAL A 27 -2.60 10.30 -3.66
CA VAL A 27 -2.89 8.87 -3.80
C VAL A 27 -4.38 8.66 -3.51
N THR A 28 -5.14 8.27 -4.53
CA THR A 28 -6.58 7.99 -4.40
C THR A 28 -6.80 6.55 -4.85
N THR A 29 -7.30 5.70 -3.95
CA THR A 29 -7.54 4.30 -4.30
C THR A 29 -8.57 4.21 -5.43
N PHE A 30 -8.57 3.12 -6.21
CA PHE A 30 -9.54 2.96 -7.30
C PHE A 30 -10.99 3.05 -6.78
N SER A 31 -11.25 2.49 -5.60
CA SER A 31 -12.56 2.57 -4.93
C SER A 31 -12.98 4.01 -4.64
N GLU A 32 -12.08 4.84 -4.12
CA GLU A 32 -12.37 6.25 -3.85
C GLU A 32 -12.59 7.02 -5.14
N ALA A 33 -11.71 6.85 -6.15
CA ALA A 33 -11.85 7.52 -7.43
C ALA A 33 -13.12 7.10 -8.21
N TYR A 34 -13.56 5.85 -8.02
CA TYR A 34 -14.80 5.32 -8.61
C TYR A 34 -16.04 5.88 -7.90
N GLN A 35 -16.06 5.90 -6.56
CA GLN A 35 -17.18 6.43 -5.79
C GLN A 35 -17.32 7.95 -5.91
N GLU A 36 -16.22 8.69 -6.02
CA GLU A 36 -16.22 10.13 -6.27
C GLU A 36 -16.61 10.49 -7.71
N GLY A 37 -16.84 9.49 -8.56
CA GLY A 37 -17.23 9.66 -9.97
C GLY A 37 -16.16 10.28 -10.87
N ARG A 38 -14.93 10.45 -10.37
CA ARG A 38 -13.80 11.01 -11.12
C ARG A 38 -13.43 10.14 -12.32
N LEU A 39 -13.59 8.81 -12.21
CA LEU A 39 -13.34 7.87 -13.30
C LEU A 39 -14.43 7.87 -14.38
N GLN A 40 -15.67 8.19 -14.03
CA GLN A 40 -16.82 8.09 -14.96
C GLN A 40 -16.76 9.13 -16.08
N LYS A 41 -16.08 10.26 -15.83
CA LYS A 41 -15.87 11.32 -16.84
C LYS A 41 -14.82 10.90 -17.87
N LEU A 42 -13.80 10.14 -17.45
CA LEU A 42 -12.76 9.59 -18.34
C LEU A 42 -13.30 8.45 -19.21
N LEU A 43 -14.15 7.58 -18.66
CA LEU A 43 -14.73 6.44 -19.37
C LEU A 43 -15.73 6.81 -20.48
N LYS A 44 -16.18 8.07 -20.54
CA LYS A 44 -17.12 8.56 -21.56
C LYS A 44 -16.43 9.12 -22.81
N MET A 45 -15.10 9.18 -22.83
CA MET A 45 -14.32 9.65 -23.98
C MET A 45 -14.11 8.49 -24.95
N ASN A 46 -14.81 8.49 -26.08
CA ASN A 46 -14.79 7.36 -27.04
C ASN A 46 -14.21 7.72 -28.42
N GLY A 47 -13.87 8.99 -28.66
CA GLY A 47 -13.29 9.44 -29.93
C GLY A 47 -12.29 10.59 -29.77
N PRO A 48 -11.47 10.87 -30.80
CA PRO A 48 -10.52 11.99 -30.79
C PRO A 48 -11.21 13.36 -30.68
N GLU A 49 -12.47 13.48 -31.11
CA GLU A 49 -13.32 14.67 -30.92
C GLU A 49 -13.72 14.94 -29.45
N ASP A 50 -13.65 13.94 -28.57
CA ASP A 50 -14.04 14.05 -27.15
C ASP A 50 -12.86 14.39 -26.22
N LEU A 51 -11.68 14.65 -26.78
CA LEU A 51 -10.49 14.95 -25.99
C LEU A 51 -10.69 16.27 -25.21
N PRO A 52 -10.40 16.26 -23.89
CA PRO A 52 -10.60 17.44 -23.08
C PRO A 52 -9.54 18.48 -23.43
N LYS A 53 -9.93 19.76 -23.42
CA LYS A 53 -8.99 20.89 -23.61
C LYS A 53 -7.86 20.91 -22.56
N SER A 54 -8.09 20.30 -21.40
CA SER A 54 -7.13 20.17 -20.30
C SER A 54 -7.42 18.92 -19.48
N TYR A 55 -6.38 18.20 -19.06
CA TYR A 55 -6.50 17.06 -18.16
C TYR A 55 -6.48 17.48 -16.69
N ASP A 56 -7.20 16.76 -15.84
CA ASP A 56 -7.18 16.98 -14.39
C ASP A 56 -5.86 16.59 -13.73
N TYR A 57 -5.08 15.69 -14.35
CA TYR A 57 -3.80 15.16 -13.86
C TYR A 57 -2.78 15.15 -14.98
N ASP A 58 -1.50 15.37 -14.63
CA ASP A 58 -0.37 15.25 -15.57
C ASP A 58 0.00 13.78 -15.82
N LEU A 59 -0.24 12.91 -14.83
CA LEU A 59 0.10 11.50 -14.89
C LEU A 59 -0.93 10.68 -14.11
N ILE A 60 -1.46 9.63 -14.74
CA ILE A 60 -2.27 8.61 -14.08
C ILE A 60 -1.50 7.29 -14.12
N ILE A 61 -1.35 6.67 -12.96
CA ILE A 61 -0.67 5.39 -12.80
C ILE A 61 -1.72 4.35 -12.39
N ILE A 62 -1.84 3.29 -13.19
CA ILE A 62 -2.74 2.17 -12.93
C ILE A 62 -1.91 1.04 -12.32
N GLY A 63 -2.05 0.86 -11.00
CA GLY A 63 -1.32 -0.11 -10.18
C GLY A 63 -0.41 0.58 -9.16
N GLY A 64 -0.78 0.52 -7.88
CA GLY A 64 -0.02 1.03 -6.74
C GLY A 64 0.99 0.02 -6.18
N GLY A 65 1.68 -0.70 -7.07
CA GLY A 65 2.78 -1.59 -6.72
C GLY A 65 4.11 -0.85 -6.55
N SER A 66 5.19 -1.60 -6.34
CA SER A 66 6.55 -1.03 -6.18
C SER A 66 6.95 -0.08 -7.32
N GLY A 67 6.73 -0.48 -8.57
CA GLY A 67 7.03 0.36 -9.73
C GLY A 67 6.12 1.59 -9.84
N GLY A 68 4.81 1.40 -9.65
CA GLY A 68 3.83 2.48 -9.76
C GLY A 68 4.00 3.55 -8.69
N LEU A 69 4.20 3.16 -7.43
CA LEU A 69 4.46 4.11 -6.35
C LEU A 69 5.81 4.81 -6.49
N ALA A 70 6.84 4.13 -7.01
CA ALA A 70 8.13 4.77 -7.29
C ALA A 70 8.00 5.84 -8.38
N ALA A 71 7.39 5.52 -9.51
CA ALA A 71 7.13 6.46 -10.59
C ALA A 71 6.26 7.64 -10.13
N ALA A 72 5.24 7.37 -9.30
CA ALA A 72 4.36 8.41 -8.77
C ALA A 72 5.10 9.40 -7.89
N LYS A 73 5.95 8.87 -6.99
CA LYS A 73 6.76 9.69 -6.08
C LYS A 73 7.73 10.57 -6.86
N GLU A 74 8.42 10.02 -7.86
CA GLU A 74 9.33 10.78 -8.72
C GLU A 74 8.60 11.88 -9.49
N ALA A 75 7.48 11.56 -10.16
CA ALA A 75 6.71 12.56 -10.89
C ALA A 75 6.18 13.70 -9.98
N ALA A 76 5.75 13.37 -8.77
CA ALA A 76 5.31 14.37 -7.79
C ALA A 76 6.45 15.28 -7.30
N GLN A 77 7.70 14.79 -7.23
CA GLN A 77 8.85 15.63 -6.90
C GLN A 77 9.10 16.73 -7.94
N TYR A 78 8.74 16.49 -9.20
CA TYR A 78 8.76 17.51 -10.26
C TYR A 78 7.51 18.41 -10.27
N GLY A 79 6.71 18.40 -9.21
CA GLY A 79 5.50 19.23 -9.08
C GLY A 79 4.35 18.80 -9.99
N LYS A 80 4.41 17.59 -10.58
CA LYS A 80 3.33 17.07 -11.41
C LYS A 80 2.17 16.59 -10.56
N LYS A 81 0.95 16.81 -11.05
CA LYS A 81 -0.27 16.30 -10.41
C LYS A 81 -0.48 14.85 -10.83
N VAL A 82 -0.16 13.93 -9.93
CA VAL A 82 -0.19 12.48 -10.18
C VAL A 82 -1.37 11.84 -9.47
N MET A 83 -2.10 10.97 -10.17
CA MET A 83 -3.10 10.07 -9.57
C MET A 83 -2.60 8.63 -9.65
N VAL A 84 -2.62 7.91 -8.53
CA VAL A 84 -2.28 6.48 -8.48
C VAL A 84 -3.53 5.69 -8.15
N LEU A 85 -3.99 4.86 -9.08
CA LEU A 85 -5.14 3.98 -8.91
C LEU A 85 -4.65 2.59 -8.55
N ASP A 86 -4.96 2.14 -7.33
CA ASP A 86 -4.66 0.78 -6.88
C ASP A 86 -5.93 0.02 -6.52
N PHE A 87 -5.98 -1.24 -6.93
CA PHE A 87 -7.05 -2.18 -6.61
C PHE A 87 -6.50 -3.59 -6.55
N VAL A 88 -6.89 -4.33 -5.52
CA VAL A 88 -6.53 -5.74 -5.35
C VAL A 88 -7.80 -6.57 -5.51
N THR A 89 -7.91 -7.26 -6.64
CA THR A 89 -8.94 -8.26 -6.83
C THR A 89 -8.75 -9.38 -5.79
N PRO A 90 -9.79 -9.74 -5.02
CA PRO A 90 -9.69 -10.82 -4.04
C PRO A 90 -9.30 -12.15 -4.68
N THR A 91 -8.56 -12.99 -3.95
CA THR A 91 -8.29 -14.38 -4.35
C THR A 91 -9.58 -15.20 -4.36
N PRO A 92 -9.60 -16.43 -4.93
CA PRO A 92 -10.78 -17.31 -4.86
C PRO A 92 -11.28 -17.60 -3.43
N LEU A 93 -10.42 -17.46 -2.42
CA LEU A 93 -10.76 -17.61 -1.00
C LEU A 93 -11.13 -16.27 -0.32
N GLY A 94 -11.23 -15.19 -1.08
CA GLY A 94 -11.60 -13.86 -0.57
C GLY A 94 -10.45 -13.09 0.08
N THR A 95 -9.21 -13.56 0.01
CA THR A 95 -8.06 -12.83 0.57
C THR A 95 -7.78 -11.57 -0.25
N ARG A 96 -7.58 -10.44 0.43
CA ARG A 96 -7.13 -9.18 -0.15
C ARG A 96 -6.11 -8.51 0.76
N TRP A 97 -5.38 -7.55 0.23
CA TRP A 97 -4.38 -6.78 0.97
C TRP A 97 -4.46 -5.29 0.61
N GLY A 98 -3.64 -4.47 1.27
CA GLY A 98 -3.61 -3.03 1.09
C GLY A 98 -2.69 -2.56 -0.05
N LEU A 99 -2.48 -1.24 -0.11
CA LEU A 99 -1.57 -0.58 -1.05
C LEU A 99 -0.13 -1.13 -0.96
N GLY A 100 0.64 -1.04 -2.04
CA GLY A 100 2.05 -1.44 -2.09
C GLY A 100 2.32 -2.63 -3.02
N GLY A 101 1.26 -3.24 -3.55
CA GLY A 101 1.31 -4.33 -4.51
C GLY A 101 1.93 -5.62 -3.96
N THR A 102 2.33 -6.50 -4.88
CA THR A 102 2.72 -7.89 -4.58
C THR A 102 3.94 -7.98 -3.67
N CYS A 103 5.03 -7.26 -4.00
CA CYS A 103 6.30 -7.43 -3.28
C CYS A 103 6.20 -7.07 -1.79
N VAL A 104 5.40 -6.05 -1.45
CA VAL A 104 5.16 -5.61 -0.08
C VAL A 104 4.24 -6.58 0.67
N ASN A 105 3.11 -6.95 0.06
CA ASN A 105 2.04 -7.63 0.77
C ASN A 105 2.15 -9.16 0.78
N VAL A 106 2.51 -9.77 -0.36
CA VAL A 106 2.42 -11.23 -0.58
C VAL A 106 3.59 -11.77 -1.40
N GLY A 107 4.72 -11.06 -1.40
CA GLY A 107 5.88 -11.37 -2.23
C GLY A 107 7.17 -11.25 -1.43
N CYS A 108 8.09 -10.42 -1.91
CA CYS A 108 9.46 -10.34 -1.42
C CYS A 108 9.57 -10.14 0.10
N ILE A 109 8.77 -9.22 0.66
CA ILE A 109 8.86 -8.85 2.08
C ILE A 109 8.45 -10.03 2.99
N PRO A 110 7.21 -10.55 2.92
CA PRO A 110 6.83 -11.70 3.76
C PRO A 110 7.68 -12.94 3.46
N LYS A 111 8.05 -13.16 2.19
CA LYS A 111 8.94 -14.27 1.81
C LYS A 111 10.29 -14.18 2.49
N LYS A 112 10.92 -12.99 2.53
CA LYS A 112 12.23 -12.82 3.17
C LYS A 112 12.12 -12.93 4.68
N LEU A 113 11.03 -12.47 5.29
CA LEU A 113 10.79 -12.64 6.73
C LEU A 113 10.64 -14.11 7.12
N MET A 114 9.86 -14.89 6.37
CA MET A 114 9.74 -16.33 6.58
C MET A 114 11.06 -17.06 6.36
N HIS A 115 11.81 -16.67 5.33
CA HIS A 115 13.16 -17.20 5.12
C HIS A 115 14.10 -16.89 6.29
N GLN A 116 14.05 -15.67 6.83
CA GLN A 116 14.84 -15.30 8.01
C GLN A 116 14.43 -16.10 9.24
N ALA A 117 13.15 -16.39 9.44
CA ALA A 117 12.69 -17.26 10.52
C ALA A 117 13.29 -18.68 10.39
N ALA A 118 13.39 -19.23 9.18
CA ALA A 118 14.06 -20.50 8.94
C ALA A 118 15.57 -20.43 9.25
N LEU A 119 16.24 -19.36 8.82
CA LEU A 119 17.67 -19.14 9.13
C LEU A 119 17.92 -19.00 10.63
N LEU A 120 17.00 -18.40 11.38
CA LEU A 120 17.09 -18.33 12.84
C LEU A 120 17.00 -19.72 13.48
N GLY A 121 16.18 -20.61 12.94
CA GLY A 121 16.14 -22.01 13.37
C GLY A 121 17.52 -22.69 13.24
N GLN A 122 18.19 -22.50 12.10
CA GLN A 122 19.55 -23.02 11.90
C GLN A 122 20.57 -22.34 12.82
N ALA A 123 20.50 -21.01 12.94
CA ALA A 123 21.43 -20.25 13.78
C ALA A 123 21.35 -20.68 15.26
N LEU A 124 20.15 -21.03 15.76
CA LEU A 124 19.97 -21.57 17.10
C LEU A 124 20.66 -22.93 17.26
N GLN A 125 20.56 -23.82 16.28
CA GLN A 125 21.27 -25.10 16.29
C GLN A 125 22.79 -24.90 16.29
N ASP A 126 23.28 -24.06 15.38
CA ASP A 126 24.71 -23.79 15.23
C ASP A 126 25.30 -23.11 16.47
N SER A 127 24.51 -22.27 17.18
CA SER A 127 24.96 -21.55 18.37
C SER A 127 25.53 -22.45 19.47
N ARG A 128 25.08 -23.71 19.55
CA ARG A 128 25.59 -24.71 20.49
C ARG A 128 27.07 -24.99 20.30
N ASN A 129 27.54 -25.06 19.05
CA ASN A 129 28.95 -25.26 18.72
C ASN A 129 29.80 -24.04 19.08
N TYR A 130 29.18 -22.87 19.25
CA TYR A 130 29.82 -21.63 19.68
C TYR A 130 29.71 -21.37 21.19
N GLY A 131 29.26 -22.37 21.97
CA GLY A 131 29.22 -22.29 23.43
C GLY A 131 27.92 -21.73 24.02
N TRP A 132 26.91 -21.44 23.19
CA TRP A 132 25.59 -21.03 23.68
C TRP A 132 24.78 -22.22 24.16
N LYS A 133 24.31 -22.17 25.42
CA LYS A 133 23.46 -23.20 26.03
C LYS A 133 21.99 -22.85 25.78
N VAL A 134 21.44 -23.38 24.70
CA VAL A 134 20.03 -23.16 24.32
C VAL A 134 19.22 -24.41 24.66
N GLU A 135 18.22 -24.27 25.53
CA GLU A 135 17.29 -25.35 25.85
C GLU A 135 16.43 -25.70 24.62
N GLU A 136 16.30 -26.99 24.35
CA GLU A 136 15.52 -27.50 23.23
C GLU A 136 14.06 -27.62 23.66
N THR A 137 13.34 -26.50 23.70
CA THR A 137 11.89 -26.53 23.86
C THR A 137 11.31 -26.89 22.50
N GLY A 138 10.89 -28.15 22.35
CA GLY A 138 10.44 -28.72 21.08
C GLY A 138 9.35 -27.91 20.39
N MET A 139 9.38 -27.95 19.05
CA MET A 139 8.19 -27.74 18.23
C MET A 139 7.29 -28.98 18.30
#